data_AF-A0A231PKZ5-F1
#
_entry.id   AF-A0A231PKZ5-F1
#
_cell.length_a   1.000
_cell.length_b   1.000
_cell.length_c   1.000
_cell.angle_alpha   90.00
_cell.angle_beta   90.00
_cell.angle_gamma   90.00
#
_symmetry.space_group_name_H-M   'P 1'
#
loop_
_entity.id
_entity.type
_entity.pdbx_description
1 polymer ?
#
loop_
_entity_poly.entity_id
_entity_poly.type
_entity_poly.pdbx_seq_one_letter_code
_entity_poly.pdbx_strand_id
1 'polypeptide(L)' 'MSPDLVTRGPVRSAAELNQAIRALWTGPGGHPALRLTDEQREEYGRLLAELRQVERGEVVEAA' A
#
# COMPACT_ATOMS: atom_id res chain seq x y z
N MET A 1 -30.46 -18.02 2.94
CA MET A 1 -29.56 -17.32 2.00
C MET A 1 -28.53 -16.58 2.84
N SER A 2 -27.35 -17.16 3.00
CA SER A 2 -26.21 -16.48 3.63
C SER A 2 -25.59 -15.56 2.58
N PRO A 3 -25.32 -14.28 2.88
CA PRO A 3 -24.67 -13.42 1.92
C PRO A 3 -23.26 -13.93 1.68
N ASP A 4 -22.92 -14.11 0.40
CA ASP A 4 -21.58 -14.38 -0.07
C ASP A 4 -20.62 -13.38 0.57
N LEU A 5 -19.75 -13.90 1.44
CA LEU A 5 -18.55 -13.21 1.85
C LEU A 5 -17.75 -13.03 0.58
N VAL A 6 -17.87 -11.86 -0.03
CA VAL A 6 -16.99 -11.40 -1.10
C VAL A 6 -15.60 -11.48 -0.49
N THR A 7 -14.89 -12.57 -0.77
CA THR A 7 -13.47 -12.71 -0.50
C THR A 7 -12.79 -11.68 -1.39
N ARG A 8 -12.79 -10.43 -0.91
CA ARG A 8 -11.80 -9.43 -1.24
C ARG A 8 -10.49 -10.15 -1.00
N GLY A 9 -9.85 -10.61 -2.08
CA GLY A 9 -8.47 -11.12 -2.00
C GLY A 9 -7.65 -10.15 -1.17
N PRO A 10 -6.67 -10.65 -0.39
CA PRO A 10 -6.14 -9.95 0.79
C PRO A 10 -5.86 -8.49 0.44
N VAL A 11 -6.78 -7.61 0.85
CA VAL A 11 -6.59 -6.17 0.70
C VAL A 11 -5.47 -5.88 1.65
N ARG A 12 -4.32 -5.48 1.11
CA ARG A 12 -3.17 -5.13 1.93
C ARG A 12 -3.63 -4.09 2.93
N SER A 13 -3.40 -4.35 4.20
CA SER A 13 -3.66 -3.39 5.26
C SER A 13 -2.82 -2.14 5.06
N ALA A 14 -3.25 -1.01 5.66
CA ALA A 14 -2.45 0.21 5.67
C ALA A 14 -1.03 -0.04 6.21
N ALA A 15 -0.88 -0.96 7.18
CA ALA A 15 0.41 -1.35 7.73
C ALA A 15 1.31 -2.04 6.70
N GLU A 16 0.78 -2.99 5.93
CA GLU A 16 1.52 -3.68 4.87
C GLU A 16 1.94 -2.72 3.74
N LEU A 17 1.05 -1.80 3.36
CA LEU A 17 1.34 -0.77 2.37
C LEU A 17 2.44 0.17 2.84
N ASN A 18 2.39 0.61 4.09
CA ASN A 18 3.45 1.43 4.69
C ASN A 18 4.80 0.69 4.75
N GLN A 19 4.79 -0.62 5.02
CA GLN A 19 6.02 -1.43 4.99
C GLN A 19 6.57 -1.55 3.57
N ALA A 20 5.73 -1.80 2.57
CA ALA A 20 6.12 -1.87 1.17
C ALA A 20 6.71 -0.53 0.67
N ILE A 21 6.08 0.59 1.05
CA ILE A 21 6.61 1.93 0.78
C ILE A 21 8.02 2.08 1.37
N ARG A 22 8.22 1.76 2.66
CA ARG A 22 9.54 1.87 3.30
C ARG A 22 10.59 0.98 2.64
N ALA A 23 10.19 -0.21 2.19
CA ALA A 23 11.08 -1.15 1.52
C ALA A 23 11.67 -0.61 0.21
N LEU A 24 11.02 0.36 -0.45
CA LEU A 24 11.60 1.03 -1.62
C LEU A 24 12.91 1.77 -1.32
N TRP A 25 13.10 2.24 -0.09
CA TRP A 25 14.31 2.96 0.34
C TRP A 25 15.31 2.09 1.11
N THR A 26 14.84 1.05 1.79
CA THR A 26 15.67 0.19 2.66
C THR A 26 15.95 -1.19 2.06
N GLY A 27 15.32 -1.54 0.94
CA GLY A 27 15.45 -2.83 0.28
C GLY A 27 16.60 -2.90 -0.72
N PRO A 28 16.80 -4.07 -1.37
CA PRO A 28 17.81 -4.24 -2.41
C PRO A 28 17.61 -3.24 -3.56
N GLY A 29 18.62 -2.41 -3.85
CA GLY A 29 18.52 -1.35 -4.85
C GLY A 29 17.91 -0.04 -4.35
N GLY A 30 17.43 0.01 -3.11
CA GLY A 30 17.14 1.24 -2.38
C GLY A 30 18.34 1.66 -1.54
N HIS A 31 18.65 2.96 -1.52
CA HIS A 31 19.58 3.52 -0.55
C HIS A 31 18.95 4.77 0.04
N PRO A 32 18.98 5.00 1.36
CA PRO A 32 18.36 6.18 1.98
C PRO A 32 18.96 7.51 1.49
N ALA A 33 20.15 7.47 0.88
CA ALA A 33 20.79 8.61 0.23
C ALA A 33 20.63 8.66 -1.31
N LEU A 34 20.02 7.65 -1.94
CA LEU A 34 19.74 7.63 -3.38
C LEU A 34 18.28 7.98 -3.64
N ARG A 35 18.03 8.62 -4.78
CA ARG A 35 16.67 8.83 -5.27
C ARG A 35 16.13 7.51 -5.82
N LEU A 36 14.81 7.30 -5.68
CA LEU A 36 14.11 6.19 -6.33
C LEU A 36 14.43 6.16 -7.84
N THR A 37 14.52 4.96 -8.42
CA THR A 37 14.49 4.77 -9.87
C THR A 37 13.11 5.13 -10.43
N ASP A 38 12.97 5.25 -11.75
CA ASP A 38 11.68 5.55 -12.36
C ASP A 38 10.66 4.42 -12.13
N GLU A 39 11.11 3.17 -12.19
CA GLU A 39 10.28 2.00 -11.84
C GLU A 39 9.83 2.03 -10.38
N GLN A 40 10.75 2.34 -9.44
CA GLN A 40 10.40 2.47 -8.03
C GLN A 40 9.46 3.67 -7.77
N ARG A 41 9.57 4.75 -8.55
CA ARG A 41 8.64 5.89 -8.48
C ARG A 41 7.23 5.52 -8.93
N GLU A 42 7.10 4.74 -10.00
CA GLU A 42 5.80 4.22 -10.44
C GLU A 42 5.17 3.34 -9.36
N GLU A 43 5.96 2.43 -8.79
CA GLU A 43 5.48 1.55 -7.72
C GLU A 43 5.11 2.33 -6.45
N TYR A 44 5.90 3.33 -6.06
CA TYR A 44 5.56 4.25 -4.97
C TYR A 44 4.21 4.94 -5.21
N GLY A 45 3.96 5.41 -6.43
CA GLY A 45 2.69 6.04 -6.82
C GLY A 45 1.50 5.08 -6.67
N ARG A 46 1.66 3.82 -7.09
CA ARG A 46 0.63 2.78 -6.92
C ARG A 46 0.35 2.49 -5.45
N LEU A 47 1.40 2.28 -4.64
CA LEU A 47 1.27 2.01 -3.21
C LEU A 47 0.60 3.18 -2.46
N LEU A 48 0.92 4.43 -2.81
CA LEU A 48 0.24 5.60 -2.24
C LEU A 48 -1.24 5.68 -2.64
N ALA A 49 -1.57 5.34 -3.89
CA ALA A 49 -2.96 5.31 -4.34
C ALA A 49 -3.74 4.23 -3.58
N GLU A 50 -3.17 3.04 -3.42
CA GLU A 50 -3.75 1.94 -2.66
C GLU A 50 -3.93 2.32 -1.18
N LEU A 51 -2.92 2.94 -0.56
CA LEU A 51 -2.98 3.39 0.84
C LEU A 51 -4.11 4.39 1.06
N ARG A 52 -4.26 5.37 0.17
CA ARG A 52 -5.38 6.34 0.23
C ARG A 52 -6.74 5.67 0.12
N GLN A 53 -6.88 4.59 -0.63
CA GLN A 53 -8.15 3.86 -0.74
C GLN A 53 -8.44 3.07 0.52
N VAL A 54 -7.42 2.47 1.14
CA VAL A 54 -7.55 1.77 2.42
C VAL A 54 -7.89 2.76 3.53
N GLU A 55 -7.15 3.87 3.66
CA GLU A 55 -7.43 4.91 4.66
C GLU A 55 -8.84 5.50 4.49
N ARG A 56 -9.31 5.73 3.25
CA ARG A 56 -10.69 6.18 3.01
C ARG A 56 -11.75 5.14 3.34
N GLY A 57 -11.45 3.85 3.16
CA GLY A 57 -12.34 2.75 3.52
C GLY A 57 -12.40 2.54 5.03
N GLU A 58 -11.27 2.61 5.72
CA GLU A 58 -11.16 2.52 7.19
C GLU A 58 -11.79 3.74 7.88
N VAL A 59 -11.70 4.95 7.28
CA VAL A 59 -12.38 6.16 7.79
C VAL A 59 -13.91 6.04 7.75
N VAL A 60 -14.49 5.19 6.90
CA VAL A 60 -15.95 4.97 6.89
C VAL A 60 -16.41 4.01 7.99
N GLU A 61 -15.54 3.14 8.52
CA GLU A 61 -15.88 2.27 9.67
C GLU A 61 -15.67 2.93 11.04
N ALA A 62 -15.06 4.13 11.08
CA ALA A 62 -14.88 4.89 12.31
C ALA A 62 -15.94 6.00 12.47
N ALA A 63 -17.20 5.65 12.70
CA ALA A 63 -18.24 6.58 13.17
C ALA A 63 -19.32 5.88 14.01
#